data_AF-A0A7Y0PFR9-F1
#
_entry.id   AF-A0A7Y0PFR9-F1
#
_cell.length_a   1.000
_cell.length_b   1.000
_cell.length_c   1.000
_cell.angle_alpha   90.00
_cell.angle_beta   90.00
_cell.angle_gamma   90.00
#
_symmetry.space_group_name_H-M   'P 1'
#
loop_
_entity.id
_entity.type
_entity.pdbx_description
1 polymer ?
#
loop_
_entity_poly.entity_id
_entity_poly.type
_entity_poly.pdbx_seq_one_letter_code
_entity_poly.pdbx_strand_id
1 'polypeptide(L)'
;MVTGFLARRGRTVLVWTAAVLFAVMVVAALVGHIPGLGITLLCLTGLFAIAFTLVPARDEIEVVDGALVVPGDPGLLVLGLAHLTLIASIWVVGVHDSARAAWAVLIVFFALPFLLYGPGLRSGTGVSLTPDGIRARKQSGSVWIPWAALATTQPPPDPDGTIVLALSHPSLIVKTAWPFDAERLPRHAVLAVAIRYYTANPEARAAIGTPESYERLVAEIGAEPLPARRERASRAARDLTVGGVVIVASVAIFVWTRAAFDGHGLIEVLPPLTAVPALFGAALVAGAFGLRGWKALAKRS
;
A
#
# COMPACT_ATOMS: atom_id res chain seq x y z
N MET A 1 -15.16 19.05 7.67
CA MET A 1 -14.92 18.66 9.08
C MET A 1 -15.17 17.17 9.39
N VAL A 2 -16.16 16.50 8.80
CA VAL A 2 -16.49 15.08 9.12
C VAL A 2 -15.40 14.07 8.69
N THR A 3 -14.63 14.37 7.63
CA THR A 3 -13.58 13.50 7.07
C THR A 3 -12.36 13.34 7.98
N GLY A 4 -11.91 14.42 8.63
CA GLY A 4 -10.79 14.36 9.59
C GLY A 4 -11.11 13.58 10.88
N PHE A 5 -12.39 13.48 11.24
CA PHE A 5 -12.85 12.68 12.37
C PHE A 5 -12.87 11.17 12.03
N LEU A 6 -13.26 10.82 10.81
CA LEU A 6 -13.23 9.44 10.32
C LEU A 6 -11.80 8.90 10.16
N ALA A 7 -10.85 9.71 9.68
CA ALA A 7 -9.44 9.31 9.57
C ALA A 7 -8.76 9.10 10.94
N ARG A 8 -9.15 9.86 11.98
CA ARG A 8 -8.69 9.64 13.36
C ARG A 8 -9.35 8.41 13.98
N ARG A 9 -10.66 8.22 13.79
CA ARG A 9 -11.38 7.01 14.24
C ARG A 9 -10.81 5.75 13.61
N GLY A 10 -10.41 5.77 12.34
CA GLY A 10 -9.83 4.62 11.66
C GLY A 10 -8.56 4.09 12.33
N ARG A 11 -7.67 4.96 12.81
CA ARG A 11 -6.47 4.54 13.55
C ARG A 11 -6.82 3.94 14.92
N THR A 12 -7.76 4.53 15.64
CA THR A 12 -8.20 4.01 16.94
C THR A 12 -8.87 2.65 16.79
N VAL A 13 -9.71 2.47 15.77
CA VAL A 13 -10.32 1.17 15.43
C VAL A 13 -9.25 0.14 15.08
N LEU A 14 -8.25 0.51 14.27
CA LEU A 14 -7.14 -0.40 13.91
C LEU A 14 -6.36 -0.88 15.16
N VAL A 15 -6.03 0.04 16.07
CA VAL A 15 -5.30 -0.28 17.30
C VAL A 15 -6.14 -1.19 18.21
N TRP A 16 -7.42 -0.88 18.40
CA TRP A 16 -8.30 -1.71 19.23
C TRP A 16 -8.53 -3.09 18.63
N THR A 17 -8.72 -3.20 17.31
CA THR A 17 -8.88 -4.51 16.71
C THR A 17 -7.58 -5.31 16.76
N ALA A 18 -6.41 -4.70 16.49
CA ALA A 18 -5.14 -5.39 16.67
C ALA A 18 -4.94 -5.91 18.11
N ALA A 19 -5.32 -5.11 19.11
CA ALA A 19 -5.25 -5.50 20.52
C ALA A 19 -6.21 -6.66 20.86
N VAL A 20 -7.45 -6.63 20.35
CA VAL A 20 -8.42 -7.71 20.55
C VAL A 20 -7.95 -9.00 19.87
N LEU A 21 -7.46 -8.92 18.64
CA LEU A 21 -6.93 -10.08 17.92
C LEU A 21 -5.70 -10.67 18.61
N PHE A 22 -4.80 -9.83 19.12
CA PHE A 22 -3.66 -10.27 19.93
C PHE A 22 -4.11 -10.98 21.21
N ALA A 23 -5.09 -10.42 21.93
CA ALA A 23 -5.62 -11.05 23.13
C ALA A 23 -6.27 -12.42 22.83
N VAL A 24 -7.03 -12.52 21.74
CA VAL A 24 -7.62 -13.79 21.27
C VAL A 24 -6.52 -14.80 20.92
N MET A 25 -5.43 -14.37 20.27
CA MET A 25 -4.27 -15.23 20.00
C MET A 25 -3.58 -15.74 21.28
N VAL A 26 -3.40 -14.89 22.29
CA VAL A 26 -2.78 -15.28 23.56
C VAL A 26 -3.66 -16.31 24.27
N VAL A 27 -4.97 -16.09 24.34
CA VAL A 27 -5.92 -17.05 24.92
C VAL A 27 -5.91 -18.36 24.14
N ALA A 28 -5.88 -18.32 22.81
CA ALA A 28 -5.79 -19.50 21.95
C ALA A 28 -4.57 -20.38 22.27
N ALA A 29 -3.40 -19.74 22.37
CA ALA A 29 -2.13 -20.41 22.62
C ALA A 29 -2.09 -21.07 24.00
N LEU A 30 -2.79 -20.49 24.99
CA LEU A 30 -2.84 -21.00 26.36
C LEU A 30 -3.83 -22.16 26.55
N VAL A 31 -4.85 -22.29 25.70
CA VAL A 31 -5.93 -23.29 25.87
C VAL A 31 -5.57 -24.68 25.30
N GLY A 32 -4.41 -24.84 24.62
CA GLY A 32 -3.79 -26.13 24.28
C GLY A 32 -4.56 -27.06 23.33
N HIS A 33 -5.85 -26.83 23.09
CA HIS A 33 -6.75 -27.69 22.29
C HIS A 33 -7.47 -26.94 21.17
N ILE A 34 -7.23 -25.64 21.03
CA ILE A 34 -7.76 -24.88 19.89
C ILE A 34 -6.72 -24.94 18.77
N PRO A 35 -7.04 -25.47 17.58
CA PRO A 35 -6.09 -25.48 16.47
C PRO A 35 -5.74 -24.03 16.16
N GLY A 36 -4.48 -23.63 16.43
CA GLY A 36 -3.99 -22.25 16.31
C GLY A 36 -4.23 -21.62 14.93
N LEU A 37 -4.49 -22.47 13.94
CA LEU A 37 -4.83 -22.14 12.57
C LEU A 37 -6.20 -21.42 12.43
N GLY A 38 -7.22 -21.78 13.23
CA GLY A 38 -8.55 -21.15 13.18
C GLY A 38 -8.55 -19.71 13.73
N ILE A 39 -7.79 -19.47 14.80
CA ILE A 39 -7.66 -18.15 15.39
C ILE A 39 -6.75 -17.25 14.57
N THR A 40 -5.69 -17.81 13.98
CA THR A 40 -4.86 -17.10 13.00
C THR A 40 -5.72 -16.66 11.81
N LEU A 41 -6.49 -17.55 11.19
CA LEU A 41 -7.42 -17.21 10.10
C LEU A 41 -8.44 -16.12 10.47
N LEU A 42 -9.04 -16.20 11.66
CA LEU A 42 -10.01 -15.20 12.12
C LEU A 42 -9.37 -13.81 12.31
N CYS A 43 -8.18 -13.77 12.93
CA CYS A 43 -7.42 -12.53 13.10
C CYS A 43 -7.05 -11.92 11.76
N LEU A 44 -6.64 -12.76 10.83
CA LEU A 44 -6.22 -12.34 9.50
C LEU A 44 -7.38 -11.84 8.64
N THR A 45 -8.52 -12.51 8.72
CA THR A 45 -9.75 -12.08 8.03
C THR A 45 -10.25 -10.75 8.60
N GLY A 46 -10.21 -10.57 9.92
CA GLY A 46 -10.54 -9.32 10.59
C GLY A 46 -9.61 -8.17 10.19
N LEU A 47 -8.29 -8.42 10.18
CA LEU A 47 -7.30 -7.44 9.71
C LEU A 47 -7.49 -7.08 8.23
N PHE A 48 -7.82 -8.06 7.37
CA PHE A 48 -8.09 -7.83 5.96
C PHE A 48 -9.34 -6.99 5.75
N ALA A 49 -10.44 -7.30 6.45
CA ALA A 49 -11.68 -6.53 6.39
C ALA A 49 -11.48 -5.10 6.88
N ILE A 50 -10.63 -4.88 7.87
CA ILE A 50 -10.29 -3.55 8.39
C ILE A 50 -9.39 -2.80 7.42
N ALA A 51 -8.38 -3.46 6.87
CA ALA A 51 -7.55 -2.87 5.82
C ALA A 51 -8.43 -2.47 4.62
N PHE A 52 -9.41 -3.28 4.24
CA PHE A 52 -10.30 -2.97 3.11
C PHE A 52 -11.31 -1.85 3.38
N THR A 53 -11.83 -1.75 4.61
CA THR A 53 -12.82 -0.72 4.98
C THR A 53 -12.19 0.63 5.34
N LEU A 54 -10.94 0.64 5.81
CA LEU A 54 -10.21 1.85 6.18
C LEU A 54 -9.37 2.45 5.05
N VAL A 55 -9.33 1.77 3.92
CA VAL A 55 -8.62 2.21 2.73
C VAL A 55 -9.61 2.98 1.84
N PRO A 56 -9.58 4.32 1.84
CA PRO A 56 -10.20 5.06 0.75
C PRO A 56 -9.40 4.74 -0.52
N ALA A 57 -10.03 4.01 -1.45
CA ALA A 57 -9.51 3.76 -2.80
C ALA A 57 -9.59 5.02 -3.67
N ARG A 58 -9.23 6.18 -3.12
CA ARG A 58 -9.33 7.46 -3.82
C ARG A 58 -7.93 7.90 -4.22
N ASP A 59 -7.67 7.86 -5.53
CA ASP A 59 -6.56 8.59 -6.16
C ASP A 59 -6.82 10.11 -6.23
N GLU A 60 -7.79 10.60 -5.46
CA GLU A 60 -8.15 12.00 -5.45
C GLU A 60 -7.34 12.71 -4.37
N ILE A 61 -6.76 13.85 -4.75
CA ILE A 61 -6.18 14.76 -3.77
C ILE A 61 -7.32 15.32 -2.94
N GLU A 62 -7.17 15.22 -1.62
CA GLU A 62 -8.13 15.78 -0.68
C GLU A 62 -7.58 17.08 -0.09
N VAL A 63 -8.44 18.08 0.02
CA VAL A 63 -8.14 19.29 0.79
C VAL A 63 -8.48 19.01 2.25
N VAL A 64 -7.47 18.94 3.12
CA VAL A 64 -7.64 18.66 4.55
C VAL A 64 -6.86 19.68 5.38
N ASP A 65 -7.57 20.43 6.22
CA ASP A 65 -6.99 21.40 7.16
C ASP A 65 -5.98 22.38 6.51
N GLY A 66 -6.31 22.89 5.31
CA GLY A 66 -5.44 23.81 4.56
C GLY A 66 -4.24 23.14 3.88
N ALA A 67 -4.26 21.81 3.74
CA ALA A 67 -3.25 21.06 3.01
C ALA A 67 -3.86 20.32 1.81
N LEU A 68 -3.09 20.19 0.74
CA LEU A 68 -3.39 19.24 -0.35
C LEU A 68 -2.80 17.88 0.02
N VAL A 69 -3.64 16.90 0.28
CA VAL A 69 -3.25 15.57 0.76
C VAL A 69 -3.45 14.54 -0.35
N VAL A 70 -2.34 13.93 -0.76
CA VAL A 70 -2.33 12.71 -1.55
C VAL A 70 -2.35 11.52 -0.57
N PRO A 71 -3.44 10.75 -0.49
CA PRO A 71 -3.48 9.56 0.34
C PRO A 71 -2.43 8.54 -0.10
N GLY A 72 -1.99 7.70 0.83
CA GLY A 72 -1.06 6.63 0.50
C GLY A 72 -1.70 5.55 -0.34
N ASP A 73 -0.89 4.90 -1.18
CA ASP A 73 -1.34 3.68 -1.87
C ASP A 73 -1.69 2.62 -0.82
N PRO A 74 -2.98 2.31 -0.67
CA PRO A 74 -3.39 1.34 0.32
C PRO A 74 -2.98 -0.09 -0.03
N GLY A 75 -2.68 -0.36 -1.30
CA GLY A 75 -2.23 -1.65 -1.78
C GLY A 75 -0.98 -2.11 -1.04
N LEU A 76 -0.09 -1.19 -0.65
CA LEU A 76 1.09 -1.52 0.15
C LEU A 76 0.75 -1.97 1.57
N LEU A 77 -0.30 -1.41 2.19
CA LEU A 77 -0.77 -1.85 3.50
C LEU A 77 -1.44 -3.22 3.40
N VAL A 78 -2.29 -3.42 2.39
CA VAL A 78 -2.95 -4.72 2.15
C VAL A 78 -1.92 -5.79 1.84
N LEU A 79 -0.92 -5.49 1.00
CA LEU A 79 0.16 -6.41 0.67
C LEU A 79 1.06 -6.70 1.87
N GLY A 80 1.39 -5.69 2.68
CA GLY A 80 2.12 -5.84 3.93
C GLY A 80 1.40 -6.77 4.90
N LEU A 81 0.09 -6.57 5.04
CA LEU A 81 -0.74 -7.41 5.89
C LEU A 81 -0.80 -8.85 5.38
N ALA A 82 -1.12 -9.05 4.09
CA ALA A 82 -1.17 -10.37 3.46
C ALA A 82 0.13 -11.16 3.61
N HIS A 83 1.25 -10.47 3.69
CA HIS A 83 2.55 -11.08 3.88
C HIS A 83 2.81 -11.47 5.34
N LEU A 84 2.47 -10.60 6.29
CA LEU A 84 2.54 -10.93 7.72
C LEU A 84 1.63 -12.11 8.07
N THR A 85 0.45 -12.17 7.45
CA THR A 85 -0.45 -13.32 7.46
C THR A 85 0.27 -14.61 7.11
N LEU A 86 0.95 -14.60 5.97
CA LEU A 86 1.62 -15.77 5.45
C LEU A 86 2.78 -16.20 6.34
N ILE A 87 3.58 -15.26 6.84
CA ILE A 87 4.65 -15.54 7.83
C ILE A 87 4.06 -16.17 9.09
N ALA A 88 2.97 -15.63 9.63
CA ALA A 88 2.32 -16.16 10.83
C ALA A 88 1.80 -17.59 10.60
N SER A 89 1.17 -17.86 9.44
CA SER A 89 0.72 -19.21 9.08
C SER A 89 1.89 -20.19 8.97
N ILE A 90 2.99 -19.80 8.31
CA ILE A 90 4.19 -20.63 8.19
C ILE A 90 4.81 -20.89 9.56
N TRP A 91 4.86 -19.89 10.43
CA TRP A 91 5.39 -20.03 11.79
C TRP A 91 4.58 -21.02 12.63
N VAL A 92 3.25 -20.91 12.63
CA VAL A 92 2.36 -21.82 13.38
C VAL A 92 2.54 -23.27 12.93
N VAL A 93 2.69 -23.51 11.63
CA VAL A 93 2.92 -24.84 11.08
C VAL A 93 4.35 -25.32 11.37
N GLY A 94 5.35 -24.47 11.18
CA GLY A 94 6.77 -24.81 11.28
C GLY A 94 7.30 -25.04 12.69
N VAL A 95 6.73 -24.35 13.69
CA VAL A 95 7.13 -24.50 15.10
C VAL A 95 6.67 -25.84 15.67
N HIS A 96 5.58 -26.43 15.17
CA HIS A 96 5.10 -27.72 15.68
C HIS A 96 5.99 -28.90 15.27
N ASP A 97 6.55 -28.88 14.06
CA ASP A 97 7.26 -30.05 13.53
C ASP A 97 8.79 -29.95 13.56
N SER A 98 9.37 -28.91 14.20
CA SER A 98 10.82 -28.71 14.28
C SER A 98 11.53 -28.75 12.91
N ALA A 99 10.79 -28.48 11.83
CA ALA A 99 11.25 -28.73 10.47
C ALA A 99 12.24 -27.65 10.03
N ARG A 100 13.51 -28.01 9.83
CA ARG A 100 14.54 -27.11 9.26
C ARG A 100 14.09 -26.44 7.94
N ALA A 101 13.24 -27.13 7.17
CA ALA A 101 12.63 -26.59 5.95
C ALA A 101 11.71 -25.39 6.22
N ALA A 102 10.97 -25.39 7.33
CA ALA A 102 10.08 -24.28 7.68
C ALA A 102 10.87 -23.00 8.01
N TRP A 103 12.03 -23.13 8.65
CA TRP A 103 12.93 -21.99 8.91
C TRP A 103 13.50 -21.38 7.64
N ALA A 104 13.92 -22.21 6.67
CA ALA A 104 14.42 -21.73 5.39
C ALA A 104 13.34 -20.95 4.62
N VAL A 105 12.11 -21.49 4.59
CA VAL A 105 10.95 -20.82 4.00
C VAL A 105 10.66 -19.51 4.73
N LEU A 106 10.65 -19.50 6.06
CA LEU A 106 10.44 -18.29 6.86
C LEU A 106 11.47 -17.21 6.53
N ILE A 107 12.76 -17.55 6.42
CA ILE A 107 13.83 -16.60 6.08
C ILE A 107 13.60 -15.99 4.68
N VAL A 108 13.29 -16.82 3.67
CA VAL A 108 13.00 -16.32 2.32
C VAL A 108 11.79 -15.39 2.34
N PHE A 109 10.73 -15.75 3.07
CA PHE A 109 9.57 -14.89 3.23
C PHE A 109 9.86 -13.65 4.06
N PHE A 110 10.80 -13.64 5.00
CA PHE A 110 11.23 -12.41 5.67
C PHE A 110 12.05 -11.48 4.78
N ALA A 111 12.80 -12.04 3.81
CA ALA A 111 13.61 -11.27 2.88
C ALA A 111 12.78 -10.69 1.71
N LEU A 112 11.77 -11.42 1.24
CA LEU A 112 10.89 -11.02 0.13
C LEU A 112 10.25 -9.62 0.28
N PRO A 113 9.84 -9.18 1.49
CA PRO A 113 9.43 -7.81 1.79
C PRO A 113 10.37 -6.72 1.28
N PHE A 114 11.68 -6.90 1.43
CA PHE A 114 12.64 -5.88 1.00
C PHE A 114 12.66 -5.74 -0.52
N LEU A 115 12.35 -6.83 -1.24
CA LEU A 115 12.21 -6.85 -2.70
C LEU A 115 10.87 -6.28 -3.16
N LEU A 116 9.76 -6.64 -2.49
CA LEU A 116 8.40 -6.25 -2.91
C LEU A 116 7.97 -4.87 -2.41
N TYR A 117 8.40 -4.46 -1.21
CA TYR A 117 8.08 -3.16 -0.61
C TYR A 117 9.14 -2.09 -0.85
N GLY A 118 10.24 -2.43 -1.53
CA GLY A 118 11.30 -1.49 -1.89
C GLY A 118 10.77 -0.15 -2.43
N PRO A 119 9.77 -0.13 -3.33
CA PRO A 119 9.14 1.11 -3.77
C PRO A 119 8.47 1.88 -2.61
N GLY A 120 7.62 1.24 -1.81
CA GLY A 120 6.93 1.89 -0.68
C GLY A 120 7.86 2.45 0.40
N LEU A 121 8.99 1.79 0.62
CA LEU A 121 10.06 2.25 1.50
C LEU A 121 10.76 3.51 0.96
N ARG A 122 10.89 3.62 -0.36
CA ARG A 122 11.61 4.72 -1.04
C ARG A 122 10.71 5.88 -1.45
N SER A 123 9.61 5.63 -2.16
CA SER A 123 8.72 6.67 -2.68
C SER A 123 7.72 7.18 -1.64
N GLY A 124 7.48 6.42 -0.57
CA GLY A 124 6.55 6.79 0.48
C GLY A 124 5.10 6.37 0.24
N THR A 125 4.28 6.59 1.26
CA THR A 125 2.88 6.15 1.40
C THR A 125 1.95 7.37 1.54
N GLY A 126 2.25 8.47 0.88
CA GLY A 126 1.40 9.66 0.87
C GLY A 126 2.14 10.95 1.19
N VAL A 127 1.58 12.05 0.70
CA VAL A 127 2.20 13.37 0.73
C VAL A 127 1.16 14.40 1.10
N SER A 128 1.53 15.38 1.90
CA SER A 128 0.74 16.58 2.11
C SER A 128 1.55 17.81 1.74
N LEU A 129 1.02 18.65 0.86
CA LEU A 129 1.56 19.98 0.59
C LEU A 129 0.86 21.00 1.49
N THR A 130 1.64 21.87 2.09
CA THR A 130 1.17 23.02 2.87
C THR A 130 1.85 24.30 2.36
N PRO A 131 1.39 25.49 2.78
CA PRO A 131 2.08 26.74 2.48
C PRO A 131 3.55 26.76 2.88
N ASP A 132 3.94 26.01 3.92
CA ASP A 132 5.31 25.99 4.46
C ASP A 132 6.22 24.97 3.77
N GLY A 133 5.65 23.90 3.19
CA GLY A 133 6.46 22.86 2.56
C GLY A 133 5.71 21.58 2.20
N ILE A 134 6.49 20.52 2.04
CA ILE A 134 6.03 19.19 1.66
C ILE A 134 6.31 18.24 2.82
N ARG A 135 5.28 17.54 3.28
CA ARG A 135 5.43 16.42 4.22
C ARG A 135 5.17 15.11 3.51
N ALA A 136 6.18 14.25 3.45
CA ALA A 136 6.06 12.91 2.91
C ALA A 136 6.04 11.89 4.06
N ARG A 137 5.05 11.00 4.04
CA ARG A 137 5.01 9.83 4.92
C ARG A 137 5.57 8.64 4.18
N LYS A 138 6.42 7.84 4.83
CA LYS A 138 7.00 6.61 4.29
C LYS A 138 6.79 5.47 5.28
N GLN A 139 6.95 4.23 4.81
CA GLN A 139 6.89 3.07 5.70
C GLN A 139 8.01 3.09 6.75
N SER A 140 9.18 3.65 6.42
CA SER A 140 10.34 3.69 7.31
C SER A 140 10.50 5.00 8.10
N GLY A 141 9.56 5.94 7.97
CA GLY A 141 9.64 7.24 8.66
C GLY A 141 8.83 8.35 7.99
N SER A 142 9.12 9.59 8.36
CA SER A 142 8.53 10.76 7.67
C SER A 142 9.58 11.82 7.37
N VAL A 143 9.35 12.56 6.30
CA VAL A 143 10.23 13.62 5.79
C VAL A 143 9.43 14.92 5.71
N TRP A 144 10.01 15.99 6.22
CA TRP A 144 9.53 17.35 6.03
C TRP A 144 10.54 18.13 5.19
N ILE A 145 10.07 18.70 4.08
CA ILE A 145 10.87 19.40 3.08
C ILE A 145 10.29 20.81 2.96
N PRO A 146 10.89 21.83 3.60
CA PRO A 146 10.41 23.19 3.45
C PRO A 146 10.62 23.65 1.99
N TRP A 147 9.77 24.56 1.50
CA TRP A 147 9.89 25.05 0.12
C TRP A 147 11.28 25.63 -0.20
N ALA A 148 11.95 26.22 0.79
CA ALA A 148 13.31 26.75 0.68
C ALA A 148 14.38 25.67 0.39
N ALA A 149 14.09 24.39 0.66
CA ALA A 149 14.98 23.28 0.35
C ALA A 149 14.97 22.90 -1.14
N LEU A 150 13.91 23.27 -1.87
CA LEU A 150 13.73 22.89 -3.28
C LEU A 150 14.51 23.83 -4.20
N ALA A 151 14.98 23.28 -5.32
CA ALA A 151 15.49 24.08 -6.43
C ALA A 151 14.32 24.78 -7.15
N THR A 152 14.53 25.99 -7.65
CA THR A 152 13.50 26.82 -8.31
C THR A 152 12.85 26.13 -9.52
N THR A 153 13.60 25.26 -10.18
CA THR A 153 13.11 24.43 -11.29
C THR A 153 13.09 22.97 -10.85
N GLN A 154 11.93 22.33 -11.03
CA GLN A 154 11.74 20.92 -10.70
C GLN A 154 11.71 20.07 -11.98
N PRO A 155 12.37 18.90 -11.99
CA PRO A 155 12.39 18.04 -13.16
C PRO A 155 10.99 17.48 -13.45
N PRO A 156 10.73 17.04 -14.70
CA PRO A 156 9.55 16.23 -14.99
C PRO A 156 9.60 14.90 -14.21
N PRO A 157 8.46 14.26 -13.94
CA PRO A 157 8.43 12.92 -13.34
C PRO A 157 9.25 11.90 -14.13
N ASP A 158 9.79 10.91 -13.41
CA ASP A 158 10.49 9.77 -14.02
C ASP A 158 9.56 8.98 -14.96
N PRO A 159 10.09 8.13 -15.88
CA PRO A 159 9.27 7.33 -16.80
C PRO A 159 8.26 6.40 -16.13
N ASP A 160 8.53 5.99 -14.90
CA ASP A 160 7.64 5.18 -14.05
C ASP A 160 6.57 6.03 -13.33
N GLY A 161 6.67 7.36 -13.42
CA GLY A 161 5.82 8.36 -12.80
C GLY A 161 6.27 8.80 -11.40
N THR A 162 7.37 8.27 -10.88
CA THR A 162 7.94 8.68 -9.59
C THR A 162 8.36 10.14 -9.65
N ILE A 163 8.12 10.88 -8.57
CA ILE A 163 8.54 12.28 -8.47
C ILE A 163 9.85 12.32 -7.68
N VAL A 164 10.91 12.81 -8.33
CA VAL A 164 12.21 13.05 -7.69
C VAL A 164 12.42 14.55 -7.55
N LEU A 165 12.48 15.03 -6.32
CA LEU A 165 12.63 16.46 -6.06
C LEU A 165 14.06 16.91 -6.34
N ALA A 166 14.22 18.01 -7.07
CA ALA A 166 15.49 18.71 -7.15
C ALA A 166 15.66 19.59 -5.89
N LEU A 167 16.76 19.39 -5.17
CA LEU A 167 17.06 20.08 -3.92
C LEU A 167 18.16 21.11 -4.12
N SER A 168 17.96 22.33 -3.62
CA SER A 168 18.97 23.38 -3.54
C SER A 168 19.67 23.38 -2.17
N HIS A 169 18.91 23.12 -1.10
CA HIS A 169 19.39 23.13 0.28
C HIS A 169 18.96 21.85 1.02
N PRO A 170 19.60 20.70 0.75
CA PRO A 170 19.21 19.41 1.35
C PRO A 170 19.37 19.38 2.88
N SER A 171 20.19 20.25 3.46
CA SER A 171 20.39 20.38 4.91
C SER A 171 19.16 20.89 5.67
N LEU A 172 18.19 21.52 4.99
CA LEU A 172 16.95 22.00 5.60
C LEU A 172 15.89 20.89 5.78
N ILE A 173 16.15 19.68 5.26
CA ILE A 173 15.22 18.57 5.33
C ILE A 173 15.22 17.96 6.72
N VAL A 174 14.04 17.89 7.34
CA VAL A 174 13.86 17.24 8.64
C VAL A 174 13.36 15.82 8.42
N LYS A 175 14.09 14.84 8.95
CA LYS A 175 13.79 13.42 8.87
C LYS A 175 13.41 12.89 10.23
N THR A 176 12.47 11.95 10.26
CA THR A 176 12.08 11.19 11.46
C THR A 176 12.21 9.70 11.15
N ALA A 177 12.82 8.93 12.07
CA ALA A 177 13.24 7.54 11.85
C ALA A 177 14.24 7.41 10.67
N TRP A 178 14.05 6.43 9.78
CA TRP A 178 14.98 6.12 8.70
C TRP A 178 14.28 6.17 7.33
N PRO A 179 13.85 7.36 6.86
CA PRO A 179 13.22 7.48 5.54
C PRO A 179 14.29 7.30 4.44
N PHE A 180 14.15 6.28 3.60
CA PHE A 180 15.00 6.11 2.42
C PHE A 180 14.63 7.16 1.35
N ASP A 181 15.63 7.63 0.60
CA ASP A 181 15.51 8.57 -0.53
C ASP A 181 14.57 9.75 -0.25
N ALA A 182 14.94 10.64 0.65
CA ALA A 182 14.05 11.67 1.21
C ALA A 182 13.35 12.54 0.14
N GLU A 183 14.02 12.77 -0.98
CA GLU A 183 13.60 13.50 -2.17
C GLU A 183 12.62 12.75 -3.09
N ARG A 184 12.47 11.43 -2.93
CA ARG A 184 11.53 10.62 -3.71
C ARG A 184 10.14 10.64 -3.08
N LEU A 185 9.15 10.97 -3.91
CA LEU A 185 7.73 11.04 -3.57
C LEU A 185 6.92 10.02 -4.40
N PRO A 186 5.71 9.61 -3.96
CA PRO A 186 4.91 8.64 -4.69
C PRO A 186 4.42 9.25 -5.99
N ARG A 187 4.23 8.40 -6.98
CA ARG A 187 3.68 8.78 -8.28
C ARG A 187 2.30 9.39 -8.13
N HIS A 188 2.14 10.63 -8.56
CA HIS A 188 0.84 11.27 -8.66
C HIS A 188 0.89 12.47 -9.61
N ALA A 189 0.13 12.46 -10.71
CA ALA A 189 0.24 13.48 -11.75
C ALA A 189 -0.05 14.90 -11.22
N VAL A 190 -1.15 15.04 -10.45
CA VAL A 190 -1.52 16.34 -9.84
C VAL A 190 -0.46 16.84 -8.85
N LEU A 191 0.18 15.94 -8.11
CA LEU A 191 1.23 16.29 -7.15
C LEU A 191 2.45 16.84 -7.86
N ALA A 192 2.86 16.19 -8.96
CA ALA A 192 4.00 16.64 -9.76
C ALA A 192 3.77 18.04 -10.32
N VAL A 193 2.59 18.30 -10.89
CA VAL A 193 2.20 19.63 -11.42
C VAL A 193 2.16 20.66 -10.30
N ALA A 194 1.54 20.35 -9.17
CA ALA A 194 1.47 21.23 -8.01
C ALA A 194 2.87 21.64 -7.51
N ILE A 195 3.77 20.67 -7.34
CA ILE A 195 5.13 20.93 -6.89
C ILE A 195 5.85 21.86 -7.87
N ARG A 196 5.79 21.57 -9.19
CA ARG A 196 6.40 22.46 -10.20
C ARG A 196 5.81 23.88 -10.12
N TYR A 197 4.49 24.00 -10.07
CA TYR A 197 3.78 25.27 -10.03
C TYR A 197 4.17 26.11 -8.81
N TYR A 198 4.07 25.57 -7.58
CA TYR A 198 4.37 26.34 -6.36
C TYR A 198 5.86 26.59 -6.15
N THR A 199 6.72 25.81 -6.77
CA THR A 199 8.16 26.09 -6.76
C THR A 199 8.47 27.29 -7.66
N ALA A 200 7.82 27.38 -8.82
CA ALA A 200 7.94 28.51 -9.74
C ALA A 200 7.18 29.78 -9.31
N ASN A 201 6.11 29.65 -8.51
CA ASN A 201 5.24 30.74 -8.07
C ASN A 201 5.13 30.78 -6.53
N PRO A 202 6.14 31.31 -5.81
CA PRO A 202 6.16 31.30 -4.34
C PRO A 202 4.97 31.99 -3.68
N GLU A 203 4.48 33.08 -4.26
CA GLU A 203 3.34 33.85 -3.79
C GLU A 203 2.03 33.04 -3.82
N ALA A 204 1.92 32.04 -4.70
CA ALA A 204 0.74 31.19 -4.79
C ALA A 204 0.66 30.14 -3.66
N ARG A 205 1.74 29.94 -2.89
CA ARG A 205 1.79 28.91 -1.81
C ARG A 205 0.78 29.15 -0.70
N ALA A 206 0.43 30.42 -0.44
CA ALA A 206 -0.58 30.76 0.56
C ALA A 206 -1.98 30.21 0.23
N ALA A 207 -2.24 29.92 -1.05
CA ALA A 207 -3.48 29.31 -1.52
C ALA A 207 -3.45 27.78 -1.52
N ILE A 208 -2.35 27.14 -1.11
CA ILE A 208 -2.30 25.68 -0.98
C ILE A 208 -3.40 25.23 -0.02
N GLY A 209 -4.15 24.21 -0.44
CA GLY A 209 -5.23 23.65 0.35
C GLY A 209 -6.52 24.48 0.33
N THR A 210 -6.72 25.35 -0.66
CA THR A 210 -8.06 25.89 -0.98
C THR A 210 -8.69 25.15 -2.17
N PRO A 211 -10.03 25.09 -2.27
CA PRO A 211 -10.72 24.49 -3.41
C PRO A 211 -10.34 25.14 -4.74
N GLU A 212 -10.22 26.47 -4.79
CA GLU A 212 -9.90 27.23 -6.00
C GLU A 212 -8.50 26.89 -6.52
N SER A 213 -7.56 26.69 -5.59
CA SER A 213 -6.22 26.29 -5.96
C SER A 213 -6.17 24.86 -6.49
N TYR A 214 -7.01 23.96 -5.96
CA TYR A 214 -7.14 22.60 -6.48
C TYR A 214 -7.75 22.59 -7.89
N GLU A 215 -8.84 23.34 -8.11
CA GLU A 215 -9.49 23.45 -9.42
C GLU A 215 -8.55 23.99 -10.50
N ARG A 216 -7.74 25.00 -10.16
CA ARG A 216 -6.71 25.53 -11.06
C ARG A 216 -5.68 24.46 -11.46
N LEU A 217 -5.18 23.71 -10.49
CA LEU A 217 -4.21 22.63 -10.75
C LEU A 217 -4.81 21.55 -11.64
N VAL A 218 -6.07 21.16 -11.41
CA VAL A 218 -6.79 20.18 -12.25
C VAL A 218 -7.02 20.73 -13.66
N ALA A 219 -7.32 22.02 -13.82
CA ALA A 219 -7.46 22.64 -15.14
C ALA A 219 -6.13 22.66 -15.91
N GLU A 220 -5.03 22.97 -15.23
CA GLU A 220 -3.68 22.98 -15.83
C GLU A 220 -3.23 21.58 -16.26
N ILE A 221 -3.62 20.56 -15.50
CA ILE A 221 -3.51 19.13 -15.83
C ILE A 221 -4.38 18.74 -17.03
N GLY A 222 -5.55 19.34 -17.21
CA GLY A 222 -6.38 19.13 -18.40
C GLY A 222 -5.83 19.82 -19.65
N ALA A 223 -5.07 20.90 -19.47
CA ALA A 223 -4.40 21.66 -20.53
C ALA A 223 -3.06 21.03 -20.93
N GLU A 224 -2.34 20.41 -19.99
CA GLU A 224 -1.20 19.55 -20.27
C GLU A 224 -1.76 18.19 -20.76
N PRO A 225 -1.52 17.73 -21.99
CA PRO A 225 -2.08 16.45 -22.45
C PRO A 225 -1.50 15.30 -21.61
N LEU A 226 -2.21 14.90 -20.55
CA LEU A 226 -1.61 14.09 -19.50
C LEU A 226 -1.67 12.57 -19.78
N PRO A 227 -0.68 11.83 -19.25
CA PRO A 227 -0.40 10.41 -19.39
C PRO A 227 -1.41 9.48 -18.68
N ALA A 228 -2.69 9.86 -18.62
CA ALA A 228 -3.76 9.06 -18.03
C ALA A 228 -3.88 7.66 -18.68
N ARG A 229 -3.55 7.54 -19.97
CA ARG A 229 -3.46 6.24 -20.65
C ARG A 229 -2.31 5.38 -20.13
N ARG A 230 -1.14 5.98 -19.91
CA ARG A 230 0.05 5.30 -19.35
C ARG A 230 -0.15 4.93 -17.89
N GLU A 231 -0.89 5.75 -17.15
CA GLU A 231 -1.25 5.49 -15.77
C GLU A 231 -2.19 4.30 -15.64
N ARG A 232 -3.28 4.27 -16.42
CA ARG A 232 -4.15 3.08 -16.50
C ARG A 232 -3.39 1.84 -16.93
N ALA A 233 -2.53 1.94 -17.95
CA ALA A 233 -1.73 0.80 -18.41
C ALA A 233 -0.78 0.29 -17.32
N SER A 234 -0.12 1.18 -16.57
CA SER A 234 0.77 0.78 -15.47
C SER A 234 0.03 0.19 -14.28
N ARG A 235 -1.18 0.67 -13.96
CA ARG A 235 -2.01 0.08 -12.92
C ARG A 235 -2.49 -1.30 -13.33
N ALA A 236 -2.99 -1.45 -14.56
CA ALA A 236 -3.38 -2.76 -15.07
C ALA A 236 -2.20 -3.73 -15.09
N ALA A 237 -1.02 -3.30 -15.53
CA ALA A 237 0.19 -4.12 -15.50
C ALA A 237 0.60 -4.48 -14.07
N ARG A 238 0.52 -3.55 -13.11
CA ARG A 238 0.78 -3.80 -11.70
C ARG A 238 -0.21 -4.79 -11.12
N ASP A 239 -1.50 -4.57 -11.30
CA ASP A 239 -2.57 -5.41 -10.75
C ASP A 239 -2.52 -6.81 -11.36
N LEU A 240 -2.18 -6.93 -12.65
CA LEU A 240 -1.87 -8.22 -13.30
C LEU A 240 -0.63 -8.90 -12.70
N THR A 241 0.44 -8.14 -12.48
CA THR A 241 1.70 -8.68 -11.94
C THR A 241 1.48 -9.14 -10.50
N VAL A 242 0.89 -8.29 -9.65
CA VAL A 242 0.60 -8.59 -8.25
C VAL A 242 -0.40 -9.75 -8.17
N GLY A 243 -1.50 -9.69 -8.91
CA GLY A 243 -2.51 -10.74 -8.92
C GLY A 243 -1.95 -12.08 -9.40
N GLY A 244 -1.17 -12.08 -10.48
CA GLY A 244 -0.49 -13.26 -11.00
C GLY A 244 0.52 -13.85 -10.01
N VAL A 245 1.35 -13.02 -9.39
CA VAL A 245 2.30 -13.44 -8.34
C VAL A 245 1.56 -14.07 -7.16
N VAL A 246 0.47 -13.45 -6.70
CA VAL A 246 -0.33 -13.98 -5.59
C VAL A 246 -0.95 -15.33 -5.94
N ILE A 247 -1.50 -15.50 -7.14
CA ILE A 247 -2.05 -16.79 -7.61
C ILE A 247 -0.94 -17.85 -7.63
N VAL A 248 0.18 -17.58 -8.29
CA VAL A 248 1.30 -18.52 -8.43
C VAL A 248 1.86 -18.91 -7.06
N ALA A 249 2.07 -17.93 -6.17
CA ALA A 249 2.51 -18.18 -4.81
C ALA A 249 1.51 -19.05 -4.04
N SER A 250 0.21 -18.78 -4.16
CA SER A 250 -0.84 -19.56 -3.49
C SER A 250 -0.85 -21.01 -3.97
N VAL A 251 -0.72 -21.25 -5.27
CA VAL A 251 -0.63 -22.60 -5.86
C VAL A 251 0.65 -23.30 -5.41
N ALA A 252 1.79 -22.61 -5.44
CA ALA A 252 3.06 -23.19 -5.00
C ALA A 252 3.03 -23.56 -3.51
N ILE A 253 2.47 -22.71 -2.66
CA ILE A 253 2.25 -22.99 -1.24
C ILE A 253 1.33 -24.20 -1.09
N PHE A 254 0.21 -24.26 -1.81
CA PHE A 254 -0.70 -25.39 -1.75
C PHE A 254 -0.01 -26.71 -2.10
N VAL A 255 0.70 -26.76 -3.24
CA VAL A 255 1.39 -27.95 -3.72
C VAL A 255 2.50 -28.36 -2.75
N TRP A 256 3.34 -27.41 -2.33
CA TRP A 256 4.43 -27.68 -1.39
C TRP A 256 3.91 -28.22 -0.06
N THR A 257 2.90 -27.57 0.51
CA THR A 257 2.37 -27.96 1.81
C THR A 257 1.64 -29.30 1.72
N ARG A 258 0.90 -29.56 0.63
CA ARG A 258 0.33 -30.89 0.39
C ARG A 258 1.39 -31.98 0.33
N ALA A 259 2.51 -31.73 -0.36
CA ALA A 259 3.61 -32.68 -0.47
C ALA A 259 4.38 -32.86 0.85
N ALA A 260 4.58 -31.77 1.61
CA ALA A 260 5.34 -31.78 2.87
C ALA A 260 4.56 -32.40 4.04
N PHE A 261 3.24 -32.34 4.02
CA PHE A 261 2.36 -32.78 5.11
C PHE A 261 1.41 -33.90 4.68
N ASP A 262 1.76 -34.67 3.64
CA ASP A 262 0.95 -35.79 3.19
C ASP A 262 0.81 -36.83 4.32
N GLY A 263 -0.43 -37.19 4.66
CA GLY A 263 -0.77 -38.04 5.81
C GLY A 263 -1.01 -37.32 7.14
N HIS A 264 -0.82 -36.00 7.23
CA HIS A 264 -1.22 -35.21 8.40
C HIS A 264 -2.63 -34.63 8.19
N GLY A 265 -3.49 -34.67 9.21
CA GLY A 265 -4.86 -34.11 9.17
C GLY A 265 -4.93 -32.61 8.84
N LEU A 266 -3.79 -31.93 8.81
CA LEU A 266 -3.64 -30.55 8.34
C LEU A 266 -4.00 -30.35 6.87
N ILE A 267 -3.96 -31.40 6.03
CA ILE A 267 -4.33 -31.30 4.60
C ILE A 267 -5.77 -30.83 4.38
N GLU A 268 -6.70 -31.13 5.29
CA GLU A 268 -8.10 -30.76 5.15
C GLU A 268 -8.33 -29.25 5.27
N VAL A 269 -7.45 -28.55 5.98
CA VAL A 269 -7.57 -27.10 6.24
C VAL A 269 -6.79 -26.25 5.22
N LEU A 270 -6.03 -26.91 4.35
CA LEU A 270 -5.16 -26.26 3.37
C LEU A 270 -5.89 -25.59 2.20
N PRO A 271 -6.89 -26.23 1.56
CA PRO A 271 -7.61 -25.63 0.44
C PRO A 271 -8.19 -24.25 0.77
N PRO A 272 -8.89 -24.02 1.89
CA PRO A 272 -9.42 -22.68 2.19
C PRO A 272 -8.32 -21.64 2.48
N LEU A 273 -7.20 -22.05 3.09
CA LEU A 273 -6.07 -21.17 3.38
C LEU A 273 -5.41 -20.61 2.11
N THR A 274 -5.25 -21.42 1.07
CA THR A 274 -4.62 -21.00 -0.19
C THR A 274 -5.63 -20.45 -1.20
N ALA A 275 -6.92 -20.81 -1.06
CA ALA A 275 -7.97 -20.32 -1.95
C ALA A 275 -8.25 -18.83 -1.76
N VAL A 276 -8.25 -18.31 -0.53
CA VAL A 276 -8.56 -16.89 -0.28
C VAL A 276 -7.55 -15.94 -0.95
N PRO A 277 -6.22 -16.13 -0.78
CA PRO A 277 -5.25 -15.31 -1.51
C PRO A 277 -5.33 -15.52 -3.03
N ALA A 278 -5.55 -16.75 -3.51
CA ALA A 278 -5.70 -17.01 -4.95
C ALA A 278 -6.91 -16.29 -5.56
N LEU A 279 -8.05 -16.29 -4.86
CA LEU A 279 -9.25 -15.56 -5.26
C LEU A 279 -9.02 -14.04 -5.25
N PHE A 280 -8.25 -13.53 -4.28
CA PHE A 280 -7.83 -12.14 -4.27
C PHE A 280 -6.95 -11.79 -5.49
N GLY A 281 -5.95 -12.63 -5.79
CA GLY A 281 -5.13 -12.45 -6.98
C GLY A 281 -5.95 -12.50 -8.27
N ALA A 282 -6.93 -13.40 -8.34
CA ALA A 282 -7.87 -13.48 -9.46
C ALA A 282 -8.76 -12.23 -9.57
N ALA A 283 -9.20 -11.67 -8.45
CA ALA A 283 -9.97 -10.43 -8.42
C ALA A 283 -9.15 -9.22 -8.90
N LEU A 284 -7.86 -9.13 -8.53
CA LEU A 284 -6.95 -8.10 -9.05
C LEU A 284 -6.75 -8.23 -10.56
N VAL A 285 -6.49 -9.45 -11.04
CA VAL A 285 -6.37 -9.74 -12.49
C VAL A 285 -7.66 -9.36 -13.22
N ALA A 286 -8.82 -9.75 -12.71
CA ALA A 286 -10.12 -9.41 -13.29
C ALA A 286 -10.39 -7.90 -13.28
N GLY A 287 -10.01 -7.21 -12.20
CA GLY A 287 -10.09 -5.77 -12.05
C GLY A 287 -9.25 -5.01 -13.08
N ALA A 288 -8.05 -5.51 -13.38
CA ALA A 288 -7.14 -4.95 -14.40
C ALA A 288 -7.75 -4.94 -15.81
N PHE A 289 -8.60 -5.92 -16.13
CA PHE A 289 -9.34 -5.98 -17.41
C PHE A 289 -10.65 -5.17 -17.39
N GLY A 290 -11.11 -4.76 -16.21
CA GLY A 290 -12.25 -3.88 -15.97
C GLY A 290 -13.62 -4.47 -16.33
N LEU A 291 -14.62 -4.18 -15.49
CA LEU A 291 -16.05 -4.49 -15.74
C LEU A 291 -16.58 -3.97 -17.10
N ARG A 292 -15.88 -3.02 -17.75
CA ARG A 292 -16.24 -2.53 -19.10
C ARG A 292 -15.82 -3.47 -20.23
N GLY A 293 -14.73 -4.22 -20.08
CA GLY A 293 -14.35 -5.25 -21.05
C GLY A 293 -15.42 -6.34 -21.14
N TRP A 294 -15.97 -6.73 -19.99
CA TRP A 294 -17.09 -7.67 -19.91
C TRP A 294 -18.38 -7.11 -20.49
N LYS A 295 -18.71 -5.82 -20.26
CA LYS A 295 -19.87 -5.18 -20.91
C LYS A 295 -19.72 -5.04 -22.43
N ALA A 296 -18.50 -4.90 -22.94
CA ALA A 296 -18.23 -4.87 -24.38
C ALA A 296 -18.32 -6.26 -25.03
N LEU A 297 -17.89 -7.31 -24.32
CA LEU A 297 -18.07 -8.71 -24.72
C LEU A 297 -19.54 -9.14 -24.69
N ALA A 298 -20.28 -8.78 -23.63
CA ALA A 298 -21.71 -9.09 -23.48
C ALA A 298 -22.64 -8.33 -24.45
N LYS A 299 -22.16 -7.26 -25.11
CA LYS A 299 -22.88 -6.58 -26.19
C LYS A 299 -22.66 -7.19 -27.57
N ARG A 300 -21.71 -8.13 -27.70
CA ARG A 300 -21.37 -8.82 -28.96
C ARG A 300 -21.89 -10.26 -29.01
N SER A 301 -22.45 -10.76 -27.91
CA SER A 301 -23.19 -12.02 -27.80
C SER A 301 -24.68 -11.75 -27.86
#